data_AF-A0A553NAR3-F1
#
_entry.id   AF-A0A553NAR3-F1
#
_cell.length_a   1.000
_cell.length_b   1.000
_cell.length_c   1.000
_cell.angle_alpha   90.00
_cell.angle_beta   90.00
_cell.angle_gamma   90.00
#
_symmetry.space_group_name_H-M   'P 1'
#
loop_
_entity.id
_entity.type
_entity.pdbx_description
1 polymer ?
#
loop_
_entity_poly.entity_id
_entity_poly.type
_entity_poly.pdbx_seq_one_letter_code
_entity_poly.pdbx_strand_id
1 'polypeptide(L)'
;MVRKLKYHEQKLLRKVDFINWEVDNNLHEVKIMRRYGIQKREDYTVYNKLSREIRDIVRRIKELDPKSQHRVDMSAQFLEKMYQIGLIPTKWNLELCDKINASNFCRRRLPVVLVRNKMCENIRSAIQMVEQGHVRVGPDMVKDPAFLVTRNMEDFVTWVNASAIRKKMLEYKEMRDDYDMFN
;
A
#
# COMPACT_ATOMS: atom_id res chain seq x y z
N MET A 1 -2.88 -28.25 16.51
CA MET A 1 -2.88 -27.25 17.60
C MET A 1 -2.35 -27.95 18.85
N VAL A 2 -1.37 -27.38 19.55
CA VAL A 2 -0.78 -28.03 20.75
C VAL A 2 -1.72 -27.86 21.94
N ARG A 3 -1.76 -28.85 22.84
CA ARG A 3 -2.56 -28.78 24.08
C ARG A 3 -2.17 -27.57 24.94
N LYS A 4 -3.11 -27.01 25.69
CA LYS A 4 -2.81 -25.97 26.68
C LYS A 4 -1.96 -26.57 27.81
N LEU A 5 -0.82 -25.93 28.11
CA LEU A 5 0.07 -26.33 29.20
C LEU A 5 -0.58 -26.05 30.57
N LYS A 6 -0.37 -26.95 31.53
CA LYS A 6 -0.73 -26.74 32.94
C LYS A 6 0.20 -25.70 33.56
N TYR A 7 -0.20 -25.12 34.69
CA TYR A 7 0.56 -24.06 35.36
C TYR A 7 2.03 -24.41 35.63
N HIS A 8 2.30 -25.62 36.13
CA HIS A 8 3.68 -26.08 36.39
C HIS A 8 4.49 -26.27 35.11
N GLU A 9 3.86 -26.77 34.04
CA GLU A 9 4.50 -26.96 32.73
C GLU A 9 4.84 -25.61 32.10
N GLN A 10 3.95 -24.63 32.17
CA GLN A 10 4.20 -23.27 31.67
C GLN A 10 5.32 -22.57 32.47
N LYS A 11 5.43 -22.85 33.77
CA LYS A 11 6.51 -22.31 34.62
C LYS A 11 7.89 -22.85 34.19
N LEU A 12 7.97 -24.10 33.72
CA LEU A 12 9.18 -24.72 33.20
C LEU A 12 9.46 -24.30 31.75
N LEU A 13 8.43 -24.28 30.90
CA LEU A 13 8.52 -24.04 29.45
C LEU A 13 8.20 -22.59 29.07
N ARG A 14 8.78 -21.61 29.77
CA ARG A 14 8.47 -20.17 29.57
C ARG A 14 8.87 -19.63 28.20
N LYS A 15 9.96 -20.17 27.62
CA LYS A 15 10.51 -19.73 26.33
C LYS A 15 9.99 -20.55 25.15
N VAL A 16 9.13 -21.54 25.39
CA VAL A 16 8.65 -22.44 24.35
C VAL A 16 7.36 -21.88 23.76
N ASP A 17 7.47 -21.33 22.56
CA ASP A 17 6.34 -20.97 21.72
C ASP A 17 6.59 -21.53 20.31
N PHE A 18 5.71 -22.41 19.82
CA PHE A 18 5.84 -23.02 18.50
C PHE A 18 5.32 -22.12 17.37
N ILE A 19 4.66 -21.00 17.70
CA ILE A 19 4.01 -20.10 16.74
C ILE A 19 4.78 -18.79 16.63
N ASN A 20 5.17 -18.20 17.76
CA ASN A 20 5.85 -16.91 17.80
C ASN A 20 7.31 -17.07 18.24
N TRP A 21 8.22 -17.02 17.28
CA TRP A 21 9.66 -17.04 17.56
C TRP A 21 10.18 -15.61 17.53
N GLU A 22 11.07 -15.23 18.47
CA GLU A 22 11.58 -13.85 18.55
C GLU A 22 12.33 -13.41 17.28
N VAL A 23 12.93 -14.36 16.57
CA VAL A 23 13.63 -14.12 15.29
C VAL A 23 12.62 -13.87 14.16
N ASP A 24 11.43 -14.46 14.25
CA ASP A 24 10.40 -14.40 13.22
C ASP A 24 9.45 -13.24 13.50
N ASN A 25 9.61 -12.14 12.76
CA ASN A 25 8.61 -11.06 12.70
C ASN A 25 7.34 -11.46 11.90
N ASN A 26 7.05 -12.77 11.83
CA ASN A 26 6.06 -13.35 10.94
C ASN A 26 4.64 -12.90 11.29
N LEU A 27 4.29 -12.84 12.59
CA LEU A 27 2.96 -12.42 13.03
C LEU A 27 2.63 -10.98 12.62
N HIS A 28 3.60 -10.07 12.74
CA HIS A 28 3.41 -8.67 12.33
C HIS A 28 3.18 -8.57 10.82
N GLU A 29 3.97 -9.30 10.05
CA GLU A 29 3.86 -9.31 8.60
C GLU A 29 2.54 -9.94 8.13
N VAL A 30 2.13 -11.08 8.67
CA VAL A 30 0.81 -11.69 8.39
C VAL A 30 -0.32 -10.73 8.74
N LYS A 31 -0.22 -9.99 9.86
CA LYS A 31 -1.21 -8.99 10.24
C LYS A 31 -1.32 -7.87 9.21
N ILE A 32 -0.20 -7.39 8.67
CA ILE A 32 -0.20 -6.35 7.65
C ILE A 32 -0.71 -6.89 6.31
N MET A 33 -0.27 -8.08 5.91
CA MET A 33 -0.75 -8.74 4.70
C MET A 33 -2.26 -8.92 4.72
N ARG A 34 -2.83 -9.41 5.83
CA ARG A 34 -4.28 -9.54 6.00
C ARG A 34 -4.99 -8.19 5.97
N ARG A 35 -4.41 -7.17 6.60
CA ARG A 35 -5.01 -5.83 6.65
C ARG A 35 -5.14 -5.19 5.27
N TYR A 36 -4.14 -5.34 4.40
CA TYR A 36 -4.13 -4.69 3.07
C TYR A 36 -4.39 -5.67 1.91
N GLY A 37 -4.71 -6.94 2.20
CA GLY A 37 -4.99 -7.94 1.18
C GLY A 37 -3.80 -8.29 0.28
N ILE A 38 -2.58 -8.32 0.85
CA ILE A 38 -1.37 -8.68 0.10
C ILE A 38 -1.37 -10.18 -0.17
N GLN A 39 -1.29 -10.56 -1.44
CA GLN A 39 -1.32 -11.97 -1.86
C GLN A 39 0.06 -12.63 -1.75
N LYS A 40 1.09 -11.96 -2.28
CA LYS A 40 2.46 -12.48 -2.30
C LYS A 40 3.24 -11.96 -1.11
N ARG A 41 3.86 -12.87 -0.36
CA ARG A 41 4.75 -12.53 0.76
C ARG A 41 5.93 -11.68 0.31
N GLU A 42 6.46 -11.99 -0.86
CA GLU A 42 7.60 -11.30 -1.49
C GLU A 42 7.37 -9.79 -1.62
N ASP A 43 6.17 -9.36 -2.02
CA ASP A 43 5.80 -7.95 -2.13
C ASP A 43 6.08 -7.20 -0.82
N TYR A 44 5.69 -7.78 0.32
CA TYR A 44 5.89 -7.15 1.61
C TYR A 44 7.37 -7.07 1.98
N THR A 45 8.12 -8.14 1.75
CA THR A 45 9.58 -8.16 1.97
C THR A 45 10.27 -7.08 1.15
N VAL A 46 9.88 -6.91 -0.11
CA VAL A 46 10.39 -5.85 -1.00
C VAL A 46 10.03 -4.46 -0.46
N TYR A 47 8.78 -4.22 -0.05
CA TYR A 47 8.40 -2.93 0.55
C TYR A 47 9.15 -2.63 1.85
N ASN A 48 9.40 -3.65 2.67
CA ASN A 48 10.16 -3.49 3.89
C ASN A 48 11.62 -3.11 3.59
N LYS A 49 12.26 -3.76 2.61
CA LYS A 49 13.60 -3.43 2.13
C LYS A 49 13.65 -2.00 1.57
N LEU A 50 12.74 -1.63 0.69
CA LEU A 50 12.65 -0.27 0.12
C LEU A 50 12.45 0.79 1.22
N SER A 51 11.60 0.52 2.21
CA SER A 51 11.39 1.43 3.34
C SER A 51 12.65 1.60 4.20
N ARG A 52 13.53 0.59 4.26
CA ARG A 52 14.82 0.69 4.95
C ARG A 52 15.80 1.54 4.13
N GLU A 53 15.93 1.25 2.84
CA GLU A 53 16.81 2.03 1.94
C GLU A 53 16.45 3.52 1.93
N ILE A 54 15.16 3.84 1.92
CA ILE A 54 14.67 5.23 2.05
C ILE A 54 15.14 5.88 3.36
N ARG A 55 15.03 5.17 4.48
CA ARG A 55 15.47 5.69 5.78
C ARG A 55 17.00 5.85 5.86
N ASP A 56 17.75 4.93 5.26
CA ASP A 56 19.20 4.99 5.22
C ASP A 56 19.68 6.19 4.39
N ILE A 57 19.04 6.46 3.23
CA ILE A 57 19.30 7.65 2.43
C ILE A 57 19.01 8.92 3.24
N VAL A 58 17.88 8.97 3.93
CA VAL A 58 17.49 10.12 4.77
C VAL A 58 18.51 10.37 5.88
N ARG A 59 19.00 9.32 6.54
CA ARG A 59 20.02 9.43 7.59
C ARG A 59 21.34 9.97 7.04
N ARG A 60 21.79 9.47 5.89
CA ARG A 60 22.98 10.00 5.20
C ARG A 60 22.82 11.48 4.83
N ILE A 61 21.64 11.90 4.37
CA ILE A 61 21.36 13.31 4.08
C ILE A 61 21.40 14.15 5.36
N LYS A 62 20.91 13.62 6.49
CA LYS A 62 20.96 14.30 7.80
C LYS A 62 22.37 14.46 8.35
N GLU A 63 23.26 13.51 8.06
CA GLU A 63 24.68 13.53 8.46
C GLU A 63 25.50 14.60 7.73
N LEU A 64 25.06 15.04 6.55
CA LEU A 64 25.72 16.14 5.82
C LEU A 64 25.62 17.46 6.58
N ASP A 65 26.62 18.34 6.36
CA ASP A 65 26.66 19.65 6.99
C ASP A 65 25.39 20.47 6.67
N PRO A 66 24.70 21.04 7.68
CA PRO A 66 23.47 21.81 7.48
C PRO A 66 23.61 23.02 6.54
N LYS A 67 24.80 23.58 6.37
CA LYS A 67 25.04 24.75 5.53
C LYS A 67 25.38 24.39 4.08
N SER A 68 25.60 23.11 3.78
CA SER A 68 25.92 22.67 2.43
C SER A 68 24.71 22.80 1.49
N GLN A 69 24.91 23.43 0.33
CA GLN A 69 23.87 23.57 -0.70
C GLN A 69 23.36 22.19 -1.19
N HIS A 70 24.28 21.22 -1.32
CA HIS A 70 23.95 19.85 -1.71
C HIS A 70 22.93 19.18 -0.78
N ARG A 71 22.99 19.43 0.53
CA ARG A 71 22.00 18.89 1.47
C ARG A 71 20.62 19.48 1.21
N VAL A 72 20.53 20.78 0.95
CA VAL A 72 19.26 21.47 0.68
C VAL A 72 18.63 20.93 -0.60
N ASP A 73 19.41 20.86 -1.68
CA ASP A 73 18.93 20.40 -2.99
C ASP A 73 18.50 18.93 -2.94
N MET A 74 19.32 18.06 -2.34
CA MET A 74 19.01 16.64 -2.22
C MET A 74 17.79 16.40 -1.33
N SER A 75 17.66 17.15 -0.22
CA SER A 75 16.50 17.06 0.67
C SER A 75 15.22 17.47 -0.07
N ALA A 76 15.26 18.56 -0.83
CA ALA A 76 14.12 19.05 -1.60
C ALA A 76 13.68 18.04 -2.67
N GLN A 77 14.63 17.53 -3.47
CA GLN A 77 14.34 16.52 -4.49
C GLN A 77 13.78 15.22 -3.89
N PHE A 78 14.34 14.78 -2.77
CA PHE A 78 13.89 13.57 -2.09
C PHE A 78 12.47 13.72 -1.53
N LEU A 79 12.19 14.84 -0.86
CA LEU A 79 10.86 15.16 -0.34
C LEU A 79 9.82 15.27 -1.45
N GLU A 80 10.17 15.92 -2.57
CA GLU A 80 9.30 16.03 -3.73
C GLU A 80 8.92 14.65 -4.26
N LYS A 81 9.92 13.77 -4.48
CA LYS A 81 9.68 12.42 -4.99
C LYS A 81 8.82 11.58 -4.03
N MET A 82 9.11 11.61 -2.73
CA MET A 82 8.34 10.86 -1.72
C MET A 82 6.88 11.33 -1.65
N TYR A 83 6.65 12.63 -1.82
CA TYR A 83 5.31 13.22 -1.86
C TYR A 83 4.55 12.87 -3.13
N GLN A 84 5.19 12.94 -4.30
CA GLN A 84 4.58 12.58 -5.59
C GLN A 84 4.13 11.12 -5.64
N ILE A 85 4.93 10.21 -5.07
CA ILE A 85 4.54 8.80 -4.92
C ILE A 85 3.40 8.64 -3.90
N GLY A 86 3.29 9.56 -2.94
CA GLY A 86 2.24 9.56 -1.91
C GLY A 86 2.60 8.80 -0.64
N LEU A 87 3.89 8.56 -0.38
CA LEU A 87 4.34 7.89 0.86
C LEU A 87 4.26 8.81 2.08
N ILE A 88 4.33 10.12 1.85
CA ILE A 88 4.30 11.17 2.87
C ILE A 88 3.14 12.14 2.58
N PRO A 89 2.41 12.60 3.59
CA PRO A 89 1.30 13.53 3.40
C PRO A 89 1.72 14.97 3.07
N THR A 90 2.90 15.42 3.50
CA THR A 90 3.39 16.80 3.34
C THR A 90 4.90 16.86 3.04
N LYS A 91 5.36 17.94 2.41
CA LYS A 91 6.77 18.12 1.99
C LYS A 91 7.63 18.87 3.02
N TRP A 92 7.11 19.16 4.21
CA TRP A 92 7.73 20.12 5.12
C TRP A 92 8.96 19.59 5.86
N ASN A 93 8.99 18.29 6.18
CA ASN A 93 9.99 17.76 7.12
C ASN A 93 10.54 16.40 6.66
N LEU A 94 11.88 16.31 6.64
CA LEU A 94 12.63 15.10 6.33
C LEU A 94 12.47 14.01 7.41
N GLU A 95 12.06 14.35 8.63
CA GLU A 95 11.73 13.37 9.67
C GLU A 95 10.55 12.47 9.31
N LEU A 96 9.62 12.95 8.49
CA LEU A 96 8.52 12.11 8.02
C LEU A 96 9.04 10.97 7.12
N CYS A 97 10.10 11.23 6.35
CA CYS A 97 10.75 10.22 5.53
C CYS A 97 11.41 9.13 6.38
N ASP A 98 11.97 9.48 7.53
CA ASP A 98 12.64 8.54 8.45
C ASP A 98 11.62 7.60 9.15
N LYS A 99 10.34 7.97 9.17
CA LYS A 99 9.24 7.18 9.74
C LYS A 99 8.51 6.31 8.70
N ILE A 100 8.95 6.30 7.44
CA ILE A 100 8.34 5.48 6.39
C ILE A 100 8.49 4.00 6.74
N ASN A 101 7.39 3.26 6.61
CA ASN A 101 7.34 1.82 6.80
C ASN A 101 6.70 1.13 5.59
N ALA A 102 6.73 -0.21 5.56
CA ALA A 102 6.10 -1.00 4.50
C ALA A 102 4.58 -0.74 4.36
N SER A 103 3.90 -0.37 5.45
CA SER A 103 2.47 -0.04 5.39
C SER A 103 2.17 1.23 4.58
N ASN A 104 3.10 2.20 4.51
CA ASN A 104 2.94 3.38 3.65
C ASN A 104 2.80 2.96 2.18
N PHE A 105 3.63 2.01 1.72
CA PHE A 105 3.53 1.43 0.38
C PHE A 105 2.24 0.64 0.19
N CYS A 106 1.88 -0.20 1.17
CA CYS A 106 0.66 -1.01 1.09
C CYS A 106 -0.61 -0.15 0.94
N ARG A 107 -0.65 1.04 1.55
CA ARG A 107 -1.76 2.00 1.42
C ARG A 107 -1.88 2.64 0.04
N ARG A 108 -0.80 2.63 -0.76
CA ARG A 108 -0.78 3.15 -2.14
C ARG A 108 -1.09 2.08 -3.19
N ARG A 109 -1.28 0.81 -2.79
CA ARG A 109 -1.74 -0.24 -3.71
C ARG A 109 -3.15 0.07 -4.22
N LEU A 110 -3.39 -0.21 -5.49
CA LEU A 110 -4.64 0.10 -6.18
C LEU A 110 -5.91 -0.34 -5.41
N PRO A 111 -6.03 -1.59 -4.89
CA PRO A 111 -7.23 -2.00 -4.15
C PRO A 111 -7.51 -1.17 -2.89
N VAL A 112 -6.46 -0.73 -2.19
CA VAL A 112 -6.61 0.08 -0.97
C VAL A 112 -7.05 1.50 -1.32
N VAL A 113 -6.52 2.05 -2.42
CA VAL A 113 -6.95 3.36 -2.95
C VAL A 113 -8.41 3.32 -3.39
N LEU A 114 -8.86 2.25 -4.05
CA LEU A 114 -10.27 2.07 -4.44
C LEU A 114 -11.22 2.09 -3.24
N VAL A 115 -10.87 1.39 -2.15
CA VAL A 115 -11.67 1.39 -0.92
C VAL A 115 -11.66 2.75 -0.25
N ARG A 116 -10.51 3.45 -0.25
CA ARG A 116 -10.42 4.82 0.28
C ARG A 116 -11.30 5.79 -0.51
N ASN A 117 -11.33 5.67 -1.83
CA ASN A 117 -12.12 6.50 -2.73
C ASN A 117 -13.60 6.06 -2.82
N LYS A 118 -14.03 5.14 -1.94
CA LYS A 118 -15.41 4.63 -1.88
C LYS A 118 -15.91 3.98 -3.17
N MET A 119 -15.01 3.53 -4.04
CA MET A 119 -15.37 2.75 -5.23
C MET A 119 -15.75 1.31 -4.86
N CYS A 120 -15.13 0.77 -3.81
CA CYS A 120 -15.40 -0.55 -3.26
C CYS A 120 -15.59 -0.47 -1.75
N GLU A 121 -16.43 -1.33 -1.19
CA GLU A 121 -16.64 -1.39 0.27
C GLU A 121 -15.51 -2.15 0.98
N ASN A 122 -15.08 -3.27 0.39
CA ASN A 122 -14.14 -4.22 0.99
C ASN A 122 -12.88 -4.38 0.13
N ILE A 123 -11.73 -4.57 0.79
CA ILE A 123 -10.44 -4.77 0.10
C ILE A 123 -10.46 -6.06 -0.73
N ARG A 124 -11.06 -7.14 -0.23
CA ARG A 124 -11.17 -8.41 -0.96
C ARG A 124 -11.95 -8.25 -2.27
N SER A 125 -13.07 -7.53 -2.22
CA SER A 125 -13.88 -7.22 -3.41
C SER A 125 -13.12 -6.32 -4.39
N ALA A 126 -12.37 -5.32 -3.87
CA ALA A 126 -11.54 -4.47 -4.71
C ALA A 126 -10.45 -5.26 -5.46
N ILE A 127 -9.81 -6.24 -4.79
CA ILE A 127 -8.83 -7.13 -5.44
C ILE A 127 -9.49 -7.91 -6.59
N GLN A 128 -10.64 -8.53 -6.34
CA GLN A 128 -11.35 -9.31 -7.36
C GLN A 128 -11.75 -8.45 -8.57
N MET A 129 -12.23 -7.22 -8.33
CA MET A 129 -12.61 -6.30 -9.41
C MET A 129 -11.41 -5.83 -10.24
N VAL A 130 -10.25 -5.65 -9.62
CA VAL A 130 -9.00 -5.34 -10.34
C VAL A 130 -8.54 -6.54 -11.16
N GLU A 131 -8.52 -7.74 -10.58
CA GLU A 131 -8.14 -8.98 -11.29
C GLU A 131 -9.06 -9.29 -12.48
N GLN A 132 -10.36 -9.02 -12.34
CA GLN A 132 -11.34 -9.12 -13.42
C GLN A 132 -11.17 -8.05 -14.50
N GLY A 133 -10.39 -6.99 -14.25
CA GLY A 133 -10.12 -5.93 -15.21
C GLY A 133 -11.21 -4.86 -15.30
N HIS A 134 -11.96 -4.62 -14.22
CA HIS A 134 -12.99 -3.58 -14.22
C HIS A 134 -12.43 -2.16 -14.00
N VAL A 135 -11.19 -2.05 -13.54
CA VAL A 135 -10.55 -0.78 -13.15
C VAL A 135 -9.50 -0.39 -14.18
N ARG A 136 -9.46 0.90 -14.50
CA ARG A 136 -8.38 1.52 -15.28
C ARG A 136 -7.77 2.69 -14.51
N VAL A 137 -6.51 2.97 -14.81
CA VAL A 137 -5.80 4.15 -14.30
C VAL A 137 -5.40 4.98 -15.51
N GLY A 138 -6.07 6.11 -15.72
CA GLY A 138 -5.96 6.85 -16.98
C GLY A 138 -6.53 6.03 -18.15
N PRO A 139 -5.81 5.89 -19.27
CA PRO A 139 -6.28 5.12 -20.42
C PRO A 139 -6.14 3.60 -20.22
N ASP A 140 -5.18 3.16 -19.39
CA ASP A 140 -4.76 1.77 -19.33
C ASP A 140 -5.56 0.95 -18.31
N MET A 141 -6.03 -0.22 -18.73
CA MET A 141 -6.67 -1.20 -17.85
C MET A 141 -5.61 -1.89 -16.98
N VAL A 142 -5.80 -1.85 -15.67
CA VAL A 142 -4.86 -2.45 -14.70
C VAL A 142 -5.45 -3.74 -14.16
N LYS A 143 -4.72 -4.85 -14.36
CA LYS A 143 -5.10 -6.18 -13.85
C LYS A 143 -4.32 -6.61 -12.60
N ASP A 144 -3.21 -5.94 -12.30
CA ASP A 144 -2.35 -6.28 -11.16
C ASP A 144 -2.77 -5.51 -9.89
N PRO A 145 -3.21 -6.19 -8.81
CA PRO A 145 -3.51 -5.54 -7.53
C PRO A 145 -2.29 -4.95 -6.83
N ALA A 146 -1.06 -5.33 -7.23
CA ALA A 146 0.19 -4.76 -6.72
C ALA A 146 0.54 -3.40 -7.33
N PHE A 147 -0.21 -2.92 -8.32
CA PHE A 147 0.02 -1.60 -8.92
C PHE A 147 -0.02 -0.48 -7.87
N LEU A 148 1.08 0.28 -7.77
CA LEU A 148 1.22 1.42 -6.88
C LEU A 148 0.70 2.69 -7.56
N VAL A 149 -0.38 3.23 -7.04
CA VAL A 149 -0.99 4.45 -7.57
C VAL A 149 -0.24 5.65 -6.98
N THR A 150 0.33 6.49 -7.84
CA THR A 150 0.95 7.77 -7.43
C THR A 150 -0.11 8.81 -7.09
N ARG A 151 0.26 9.91 -6.43
CA ARG A 151 -0.70 10.94 -6.02
C ARG A 151 -1.41 11.58 -7.22
N ASN A 152 -0.67 11.82 -8.29
CA ASN A 152 -1.21 12.42 -9.52
C ASN A 152 -2.09 11.44 -10.31
N MET A 153 -1.77 10.14 -10.27
CA MET A 153 -2.55 9.11 -10.96
C MET A 153 -3.86 8.76 -10.25
N GLU A 154 -3.99 9.11 -8.96
CA GLU A 154 -5.14 8.79 -8.13
C GLU A 154 -6.45 9.38 -8.68
N ASP A 155 -6.40 10.59 -9.24
CA ASP A 155 -7.56 11.26 -9.83
C ASP A 155 -8.05 10.60 -11.12
N PHE A 156 -7.18 9.83 -11.78
CA PHE A 156 -7.50 9.13 -13.03
C PHE A 156 -7.94 7.67 -12.81
N VAL A 157 -8.08 7.23 -11.55
CA VAL A 157 -8.59 5.90 -11.24
C VAL A 157 -10.09 5.86 -11.48
N THR A 158 -10.51 5.15 -12.52
CA THR A 158 -11.92 5.07 -12.94
C THR A 158 -12.31 3.65 -13.36
N TRP A 159 -13.61 3.40 -13.50
CA TRP A 159 -14.09 2.17 -14.11
C TRP A 159 -13.84 2.18 -15.62
N VAL A 160 -13.55 1.00 -16.18
CA VAL A 160 -13.53 0.79 -17.63
C VAL A 160 -14.91 1.11 -18.22
N ASN A 161 -14.96 1.71 -19.40
CA ASN A 161 -16.20 2.12 -20.07
C ASN A 161 -17.18 0.94 -20.21
N ALA A 162 -16.71 -0.18 -20.76
CA ALA A 162 -17.49 -1.41 -20.95
C ALA A 162 -17.74 -2.23 -19.67
N SER A 163 -17.39 -1.71 -18.48
CA SER A 163 -17.56 -2.45 -17.23
C SER A 163 -19.03 -2.60 -16.85
N ALA A 164 -19.45 -3.84 -16.56
CA ALA A 164 -20.78 -4.12 -16.04
C ALA A 164 -21.07 -3.39 -14.72
N ILE A 165 -20.03 -3.14 -13.91
CA ILE A 165 -20.14 -2.36 -12.67
C ILE A 165 -20.53 -0.92 -12.97
N ARG A 166 -19.87 -0.30 -13.96
CA ARG A 166 -20.18 1.07 -14.39
C ARG A 166 -21.60 1.15 -14.95
N LYS A 167 -22.00 0.19 -15.78
CA LYS A 167 -23.36 0.08 -16.32
C LYS A 167 -24.40 0.06 -15.20
N LYS A 168 -24.21 -0.81 -14.19
CA LYS A 168 -25.09 -0.91 -13.02
C LYS A 168 -25.14 0.39 -12.22
N MET A 169 -24.01 1.07 -12.05
CA MET A 169 -23.95 2.36 -11.35
C MET A 169 -24.70 3.48 -12.11
N LEU A 170 -24.58 3.54 -13.43
CA LEU A 170 -25.29 4.53 -14.26
C LEU A 170 -26.79 4.25 -14.29
N GLU A 171 -27.19 2.98 -14.38
CA GLU A 171 -28.59 2.56 -14.32
C GLU A 171 -29.22 2.91 -12.98
N TYR A 172 -28.52 2.66 -11.86
CA TYR A 172 -28.98 3.07 -10.53
C TYR A 172 -29.14 4.58 -10.39
N LYS A 173 -28.34 5.36 -11.11
CA LYS A 173 -28.43 6.83 -11.13
C LYS A 173 -29.39 7.36 -12.22
N GLU A 174 -30.04 6.48 -12.99
CA GLU A 174 -30.90 6.84 -14.13
C GLU A 174 -30.20 7.68 -15.21
N MET A 175 -28.86 7.60 -15.29
CA MET A 175 -28.02 8.33 -16.26
C MET A 175 -27.42 7.39 -17.31
N ARG A 176 -28.09 6.27 -17.58
CA ARG A 176 -27.57 5.27 -18.52
C ARG A 176 -27.86 5.73 -19.94
N ASP A 177 -26.79 6.03 -20.66
CA ASP A 177 -26.80 6.21 -22.11
C ASP A 177 -26.16 4.99 -22.76
N ASP A 178 -26.90 4.31 -23.64
CA ASP A 178 -26.43 3.12 -24.33
C ASP A 178 -25.51 3.46 -25.53
N TYR A 179 -25.47 4.72 -26.00
CA TYR A 179 -24.58 5.15 -27.09
C TYR A 179 -23.09 5.16 -26.66
N ASP A 180 -22.81 5.68 -25.47
CA ASP A 180 -21.45 5.84 -24.92
C ASP A 180 -20.73 4.51 -24.60
N MET A 181 -21.45 3.37 -24.60
CA MET A 181 -20.85 2.07 -24.31
C MET A 181 -20.16 1.40 -25.50
N PHE A 182 -20.41 1.88 -26.72
CA PHE A 182 -19.83 1.31 -27.95
C PHE A 182 -18.54 2.00 -28.41
N ASN A 183 -18.10 3.06 -27.71
CA ASN A 183 -16.86 3.80 -27.94
C ASN A 183 -15.82 3.58 -26.83
#